data_AF-A0A356PAK1-F1
#
_entry.id   AF-A0A356PAK1-F1
#
_cell.length_a   1.000
_cell.length_b   1.000
_cell.length_c   1.000
_cell.angle_alpha   90.00
_cell.angle_beta   90.00
_cell.angle_gamma   90.00
#
_symmetry.space_group_name_H-M   'P 1'
#
loop_
_entity.id
_entity.type
_entity.pdbx_description
1 polymer ?
#
loop_
_entity_poly.entity_id
_entity_poly.type
_entity_poly.pdbx_seq_one_letter_code
_entity_poly.pdbx_strand_id
1 'polypeptide(L)'
;DLSYPLTENTSVEIVTIDSEEGLNVLRHSTAHLMAQAVGNLFPGTKFGIGPSIAKGYYYDFDSEHVFTPEDLTSIEKEMKRLVKEKESFQRREVSRVEALTHFNNLGEKYKVELIEGLPEDATISMYTQGNFTDLCAGPHLPSTSNIKAFKLMTLAGAYWRGSEK
;
A
#
# COMPACT_ATOMS: atom_id res chain seq x y z
N ASP A 1 -4.63 -10.35 9.18
CA ASP A 1 -5.81 -10.01 8.33
C ASP A 1 -7.00 -10.84 8.73
N LEU A 2 -8.22 -10.44 8.33
CA LEU A 2 -9.44 -11.20 8.58
C LEU A 2 -9.41 -12.62 7.97
N SER A 3 -8.68 -12.79 6.85
CA SER A 3 -8.53 -14.08 6.17
C SER A 3 -7.40 -14.95 6.72
N TYR A 4 -6.68 -14.51 7.75
CA TYR A 4 -5.56 -15.29 8.30
C TYR A 4 -6.09 -16.52 9.05
N PRO A 5 -5.64 -17.74 8.70
CA PRO A 5 -6.11 -18.95 9.34
C PRO A 5 -5.54 -19.10 10.75
N LEU A 6 -6.38 -19.45 11.72
CA LEU A 6 -5.95 -19.81 13.07
C LEU A 6 -5.63 -21.31 13.09
N THR A 7 -4.38 -21.67 13.38
CA THR A 7 -3.89 -23.06 13.38
C THR A 7 -3.86 -23.68 14.77
N GLU A 8 -4.07 -22.88 15.82
CA GLU A 8 -4.08 -23.30 17.21
C GLU A 8 -5.15 -22.56 18.01
N ASN A 9 -5.47 -23.07 19.21
CA ASN A 9 -6.43 -22.44 20.10
C ASN A 9 -5.89 -21.08 20.56
N THR A 10 -6.62 -20.01 20.23
CA THR A 10 -6.19 -18.63 20.44
C THR A 10 -7.37 -17.76 20.88
N SER A 11 -7.08 -16.72 21.65
CA SER A 11 -8.05 -15.67 21.96
C SER A 11 -8.15 -14.68 20.79
N VAL A 12 -9.37 -14.35 20.38
CA VAL A 12 -9.63 -13.49 19.22
C VAL A 12 -10.42 -12.27 19.66
N GLU A 13 -10.01 -11.11 19.17
CA GLU A 13 -10.75 -9.86 19.27
C GLU A 13 -11.09 -9.34 17.87
N ILE A 14 -12.31 -8.85 17.69
CA ILE A 14 -12.75 -8.30 16.42
C ILE A 14 -12.39 -6.81 16.37
N VAL A 15 -11.49 -6.46 15.46
CA VAL A 15 -11.13 -5.07 15.19
C VAL A 15 -12.17 -4.45 14.25
N THR A 16 -12.85 -3.43 14.75
CA THR A 16 -13.89 -2.67 14.03
C THR A 16 -13.38 -1.28 13.65
N ILE A 17 -13.97 -0.65 12.63
CA ILE A 17 -13.49 0.62 12.05
C ILE A 17 -13.58 1.84 12.98
N ASP A 18 -14.32 1.72 14.08
CA ASP A 18 -14.45 2.71 15.14
C ASP A 18 -13.33 2.64 16.20
N SER A 19 -12.49 1.60 16.14
CA SER A 19 -11.24 1.52 16.92
C SER A 19 -10.07 2.23 16.23
N GLU A 20 -9.04 2.57 16.99
CA GLU A 20 -7.82 3.19 16.45
C GLU A 20 -7.09 2.24 15.48
N GLU A 21 -7.01 0.96 15.84
CA GLU A 21 -6.47 -0.11 15.02
C GLU A 21 -7.23 -0.25 13.70
N GLY A 22 -8.57 -0.25 13.76
CA GLY A 22 -9.42 -0.33 12.58
C GLY A 22 -9.26 0.88 11.65
N LEU A 23 -9.12 2.09 12.21
CA LEU A 23 -8.81 3.29 11.43
C LEU A 23 -7.42 3.23 10.79
N ASN A 24 -6.42 2.66 11.47
CA ASN A 24 -5.09 2.46 10.90
C ASN A 24 -5.14 1.50 9.70
N VAL A 25 -5.87 0.38 9.82
CA VAL A 25 -6.09 -0.58 8.71
C VAL A 25 -6.82 0.08 7.54
N LEU A 26 -7.85 0.89 7.81
CA LEU A 26 -8.55 1.66 6.77
C LEU A 26 -7.60 2.60 6.03
N ARG A 27 -6.81 3.39 6.76
CA ARG A 27 -5.87 4.38 6.19
C ARG A 27 -4.79 3.68 5.37
N HIS A 28 -4.25 2.58 5.89
CA HIS A 28 -3.22 1.80 5.21
C HIS A 28 -3.73 1.19 3.90
N SER A 29 -4.95 0.63 3.93
CA SER A 29 -5.62 0.12 2.71
C SER A 29 -5.91 1.22 1.70
N THR A 30 -6.19 2.44 2.17
CA THR A 30 -6.42 3.60 1.31
C THR A 30 -5.11 4.10 0.67
N ALA A 31 -3.97 3.97 1.36
CA ALA A 31 -2.66 4.26 0.78
C ALA A 31 -2.36 3.34 -0.41
N HIS A 32 -2.62 2.04 -0.26
CA HIS A 32 -2.49 1.05 -1.34
C HIS A 32 -3.43 1.33 -2.52
N LEU A 33 -4.69 1.71 -2.25
CA LEU A 33 -5.64 2.12 -3.29
C LEU A 33 -5.13 3.36 -4.07
N MET A 34 -4.54 4.32 -3.36
CA MET A 34 -3.93 5.50 -3.99
C MET A 34 -2.73 5.13 -4.85
N ALA A 35 -1.85 4.25 -4.38
CA ALA A 35 -0.69 3.80 -5.14
C ALA A 35 -1.11 3.09 -6.44
N GLN A 36 -2.11 2.21 -6.39
CA GLN A 36 -2.68 1.59 -7.58
C GLN A 36 -3.26 2.63 -8.55
N ALA A 37 -4.00 3.62 -8.06
CA ALA A 37 -4.54 4.70 -8.89
C ALA A 37 -3.43 5.51 -9.58
N VAL A 38 -2.35 5.82 -8.86
CA VAL A 38 -1.17 6.50 -9.42
C VAL A 38 -0.49 5.63 -10.47
N GLY A 39 -0.31 4.33 -10.21
CA GLY A 39 0.27 3.41 -11.20
C GLY A 39 -0.55 3.30 -12.49
N ASN A 40 -1.88 3.35 -12.38
CA ASN A 40 -2.78 3.34 -13.55
C ASN A 40 -2.69 4.62 -14.38
N LEU A 41 -2.61 5.78 -13.72
CA LEU A 41 -2.62 7.10 -14.37
C LEU A 41 -1.24 7.52 -14.88
N PHE A 42 -0.18 7.11 -14.18
CA PHE A 42 1.20 7.51 -14.43
C PHE A 42 2.11 6.27 -14.53
N PRO A 43 2.01 5.51 -15.63
CA PRO A 43 2.83 4.31 -15.83
C PRO A 43 4.33 4.60 -15.74
N GLY A 44 5.07 3.70 -15.11
CA GLY A 44 6.52 3.86 -14.89
C GLY A 44 6.88 4.49 -13.53
N THR A 45 5.91 5.04 -12.81
CA THR A 45 6.09 5.50 -11.41
C THR A 45 6.60 4.36 -10.53
N LYS A 46 7.62 4.65 -9.72
CA LYS A 46 8.17 3.73 -8.71
C LYS A 46 7.62 4.05 -7.33
N PHE A 47 7.42 3.01 -6.54
CA PHE A 47 6.72 3.09 -5.26
C PHE A 47 7.70 3.02 -4.09
N GLY A 48 7.71 4.06 -3.25
CA GLY A 48 8.50 4.13 -2.02
C GLY A 48 7.76 3.53 -0.83
N ILE A 49 7.53 4.35 0.21
CA ILE A 49 6.84 3.94 1.45
C ILE A 49 5.48 4.64 1.50
N GLY A 50 4.44 3.92 1.96
CA GLY A 50 3.10 4.50 2.12
C GLY A 50 2.40 4.05 3.40
N PRO A 51 2.78 4.61 4.57
CA PRO A 51 2.23 4.18 5.85
C PRO A 51 0.91 4.89 6.16
N SER A 52 0.13 4.29 7.05
CA SER A 52 -0.90 5.03 7.79
C SER A 52 -0.25 5.93 8.84
N ILE A 53 -0.80 7.12 9.04
CA ILE A 53 -0.42 8.06 10.10
C ILE A 53 -1.64 8.43 10.95
N ALA A 54 -1.41 9.07 12.10
CA ALA A 54 -2.45 9.34 13.11
C ALA A 54 -3.74 10.00 12.58
N LYS A 55 -3.65 10.78 11.50
CA LYS A 55 -4.79 11.48 10.87
C LYS A 55 -4.94 11.24 9.37
N GLY A 56 -4.32 10.20 8.82
CA GLY A 56 -4.39 9.95 7.38
C GLY A 56 -3.40 8.90 6.89
N TYR A 57 -2.88 9.12 5.70
CA TYR A 57 -1.87 8.29 5.05
C TYR A 57 -1.10 9.17 4.05
N TYR A 58 0.06 8.69 3.63
CA TYR A 58 0.78 9.25 2.48
C TYR A 58 1.39 8.11 1.66
N TYR A 59 1.97 8.42 0.51
CA TYR A 59 2.75 7.47 -0.26
C TYR A 59 3.80 8.24 -1.06
N ASP A 60 5.05 7.79 -0.98
CA ASP A 60 6.17 8.38 -1.73
C ASP A 60 6.25 7.77 -3.13
N PHE A 61 6.33 8.63 -4.14
CA PHE A 61 6.41 8.24 -5.55
C PHE A 61 7.66 8.85 -6.19
N ASP A 62 8.35 8.06 -7.01
CA ASP A 62 9.39 8.52 -7.92
C ASP A 62 8.85 8.37 -9.35
N SER A 63 8.62 9.50 -10.00
CA SER A 63 7.97 9.57 -11.30
C SER A 63 8.62 10.64 -12.16
N GLU A 64 8.65 10.45 -13.47
CA GLU A 64 9.01 11.51 -14.42
C GLU A 64 7.91 12.60 -14.46
N HIS A 65 6.67 12.24 -14.13
CA HIS A 65 5.58 13.20 -14.05
C HIS A 65 5.68 14.03 -12.77
N VAL A 66 5.70 15.35 -12.93
CA VAL A 66 5.65 16.27 -11.79
C VAL A 66 4.20 16.46 -11.37
N PHE A 67 3.82 15.89 -10.23
CA PHE A 67 2.46 15.99 -9.71
C PHE A 67 2.04 17.44 -9.45
N THR A 68 0.82 17.74 -9.86
CA THR A 68 0.14 19.03 -9.69
C THR A 68 -1.09 18.89 -8.81
N PRO A 69 -1.60 19.98 -8.20
CA PRO A 69 -2.85 19.93 -7.45
C PRO A 69 -4.04 19.39 -8.25
N GLU A 70 -4.06 19.60 -9.57
CA GLU A 70 -5.07 19.06 -10.49
C GLU A 70 -5.03 17.53 -10.56
N ASP A 71 -3.83 16.93 -10.49
CA ASP A 71 -3.65 15.47 -10.50
C ASP A 71 -4.31 14.81 -9.30
N LEU A 72 -4.38 15.48 -8.14
CA LEU A 72 -5.08 14.96 -6.97
C LEU A 72 -6.55 14.64 -7.30
N THR A 73 -7.19 15.48 -8.12
CA THR A 73 -8.58 15.26 -8.54
C THR A 73 -8.70 14.06 -9.47
N SER A 74 -7.74 13.90 -10.39
CA SER A 74 -7.68 12.75 -11.30
C SER A 74 -7.42 11.44 -10.54
N ILE A 75 -6.48 11.45 -9.60
CA ILE A 75 -6.15 10.31 -8.74
C ILE A 75 -7.36 9.94 -7.87
N GLU A 76 -8.03 10.91 -7.24
CA GLU A 76 -9.25 10.63 -6.46
C GLU A 76 -10.37 10.02 -7.31
N LYS A 77 -10.52 10.49 -8.55
CA LYS A 77 -11.51 9.93 -9.49
C LYS A 77 -11.17 8.48 -9.82
N GLU A 78 -9.90 8.17 -10.05
CA GLU A 78 -9.45 6.81 -10.31
C GLU A 78 -9.59 5.91 -9.08
N MET A 79 -9.22 6.38 -7.89
CA MET A 79 -9.48 5.67 -6.63
C MET A 79 -10.97 5.34 -6.46
N LYS A 80 -11.88 6.28 -6.78
CA LYS A 80 -13.33 6.04 -6.72
C LYS A 80 -13.79 5.02 -7.75
N ARG A 81 -13.12 4.91 -8.89
CA ARG A 81 -13.37 3.87 -9.91
C ARG A 81 -12.94 2.51 -9.36
N LEU A 82 -11.72 2.40 -8.82
CA LEU A 82 -11.15 1.18 -8.24
C LEU A 82 -11.98 0.63 -7.06
N VAL A 83 -12.54 1.50 -6.20
CA VAL A 83 -13.45 1.08 -5.12
C VAL A 83 -14.69 0.35 -5.66
N LYS A 84 -15.17 0.71 -6.86
CA LYS A 84 -16.32 0.06 -7.50
C LYS A 84 -15.99 -1.31 -8.09
N GLU A 85 -14.70 -1.60 -8.32
CA GLU A 85 -14.23 -2.92 -8.78
C GLU A 85 -14.23 -3.95 -7.64
N LYS A 86 -14.26 -3.49 -6.38
CA LYS A 86 -14.39 -4.33 -5.18
C LYS A 86 -13.29 -5.38 -5.04
N GLU A 87 -12.11 -5.08 -5.55
CA GLU A 87 -10.94 -5.95 -5.49
C GLU A 87 -10.64 -6.38 -4.04
N SER A 88 -10.27 -7.64 -3.87
CA SER A 88 -9.83 -8.19 -2.59
C SER A 88 -8.36 -7.91 -2.37
N PHE A 89 -7.97 -7.55 -1.15
CA PHE A 89 -6.56 -7.50 -0.75
C PHE A 89 -6.09 -8.92 -0.43
N GLN A 90 -5.19 -9.45 -1.23
CA GLN A 90 -4.69 -10.81 -1.10
C GLN A 90 -3.27 -10.79 -0.53
N ARG A 91 -3.14 -11.21 0.72
CA ARG A 91 -1.84 -11.38 1.36
C ARG A 91 -1.20 -12.70 0.92
N ARG A 92 0.10 -12.64 0.60
CA ARG A 92 0.94 -13.82 0.40
C ARG A 92 2.27 -13.64 1.12
N GLU A 93 2.61 -14.60 1.98
CA GLU A 93 3.98 -14.72 2.50
C GLU A 93 4.86 -15.35 1.43
N VAL A 94 6.03 -14.76 1.22
CA VAL A 94 6.96 -15.16 0.17
C VAL A 94 8.38 -15.24 0.73
N SER A 95 9.22 -16.02 0.06
CA SER A 95 10.65 -16.00 0.38
C SER A 95 11.25 -14.65 -0.02
N ARG A 96 12.35 -14.27 0.65
CA ARG A 96 13.16 -13.10 0.29
C ARG A 96 13.58 -13.11 -1.18
N VAL A 97 14.00 -14.27 -1.70
CA VAL A 97 14.42 -14.45 -3.09
C VAL A 97 13.25 -14.21 -4.05
N GLU A 98 12.06 -14.71 -3.72
CA GLU A 98 10.86 -14.49 -4.53
C GLU A 98 10.47 -13.01 -4.56
N ALA A 99 10.44 -12.35 -3.39
CA ALA A 99 10.12 -10.92 -3.29
C ALA A 99 11.11 -10.07 -4.09
N LEU A 100 12.42 -10.31 -3.92
CA LEU A 100 13.47 -9.62 -4.68
C LEU A 100 13.32 -9.84 -6.18
N THR A 101 13.06 -11.08 -6.61
CA THR A 101 12.87 -11.40 -8.03
C THR A 101 11.65 -10.67 -8.60
N HIS A 102 10.54 -10.66 -7.86
CA HIS A 102 9.32 -9.98 -8.27
C HIS A 102 9.54 -8.48 -8.47
N PHE A 103 10.07 -7.78 -7.47
CA PHE A 103 10.26 -6.33 -7.55
C PHE A 103 11.40 -5.91 -8.49
N ASN A 104 12.44 -6.75 -8.68
CA ASN A 104 13.44 -6.52 -9.72
C ASN A 104 12.83 -6.60 -11.14
N ASN A 105 11.97 -7.59 -11.41
CA ASN A 105 11.31 -7.73 -12.70
C ASN A 105 10.36 -6.55 -13.01
N LEU A 106 9.78 -5.94 -11.99
CA LEU A 106 8.97 -4.71 -12.11
C LEU A 106 9.83 -3.43 -12.13
N GLY A 107 11.14 -3.54 -11.87
CA GLY A 107 12.05 -2.40 -11.73
C GLY A 107 11.73 -1.52 -10.52
N GLU A 108 11.10 -2.05 -9.47
CA GLU A 108 10.75 -1.34 -8.24
C GLU A 108 11.95 -1.26 -7.28
N LYS A 109 12.94 -0.43 -7.67
CA LYS A 109 14.23 -0.31 -6.97
C LYS A 109 14.08 -0.03 -5.46
N TYR A 110 13.12 0.79 -5.06
CA TYR A 110 12.89 1.12 -3.64
C TYR A 110 12.39 -0.08 -2.85
N LYS A 111 11.53 -0.92 -3.43
CA LYS A 111 11.04 -2.14 -2.78
C LYS A 111 12.16 -3.16 -2.62
N VAL A 112 13.03 -3.28 -3.63
CA VAL A 112 14.24 -4.12 -3.56
C VAL A 112 15.13 -3.67 -2.39
N GLU A 113 15.45 -2.38 -2.31
CA GLU A 113 16.28 -1.82 -1.23
C GLU A 113 15.63 -2.00 0.16
N LEU A 114 14.30 -1.84 0.26
CA LEU A 114 13.57 -2.12 1.50
C LEU A 114 13.71 -3.57 1.92
N ILE A 115 13.56 -4.52 0.99
CA ILE A 115 13.72 -5.95 1.28
C ILE A 115 15.13 -6.22 1.76
N GLU A 116 16.16 -5.77 1.04
CA GLU A 116 17.57 -5.96 1.41
C GLU A 116 17.90 -5.39 2.81
N GLY A 117 17.20 -4.32 3.22
CA GLY A 117 17.34 -3.74 4.56
C GLY A 117 16.61 -4.48 5.69
N LEU A 118 15.75 -5.46 5.40
CA LEU A 118 15.04 -6.23 6.43
C LEU A 118 15.97 -7.27 7.09
N PRO A 119 15.81 -7.56 8.41
CA PRO A 119 16.50 -8.65 9.09
C PRO A 119 16.39 -9.99 8.36
N GLU A 120 17.41 -10.84 8.42
CA GLU A 120 17.46 -12.11 7.66
C GLU A 120 16.26 -13.03 7.95
N ASP A 121 15.78 -13.04 9.19
CA ASP A 121 14.67 -13.84 9.70
C ASP A 121 13.30 -13.15 9.57
N ALA A 122 13.24 -11.95 8.99
CA ALA A 122 11.99 -11.23 8.83
C ALA A 122 11.02 -11.98 7.89
N THR A 123 9.78 -12.16 8.34
CA THR A 123 8.70 -12.61 7.47
C THR A 123 8.38 -11.55 6.43
N ILE A 124 8.48 -11.91 5.14
CA ILE A 124 8.16 -11.02 4.03
C ILE A 124 6.79 -11.38 3.49
N SER A 125 5.91 -10.39 3.40
CA SER A 125 4.62 -10.53 2.75
C SER A 125 4.39 -9.47 1.70
N MET A 126 3.58 -9.85 0.71
CA MET A 126 3.11 -8.98 -0.35
C MET A 126 1.58 -8.97 -0.33
N TYR A 127 1.01 -7.82 -0.70
CA TYR A 127 -0.42 -7.67 -0.89
C TYR A 127 -0.70 -7.34 -2.34
N THR A 128 -1.61 -8.10 -2.94
CA THR A 128 -2.11 -7.85 -4.29
C THR A 128 -3.56 -7.41 -4.22
N GLN A 129 -3.88 -6.29 -4.88
CA GLN A 129 -5.25 -5.89 -5.20
C GLN A 129 -5.34 -5.52 -6.68
N GLY A 130 -6.24 -6.19 -7.39
CA GLY A 130 -6.30 -6.07 -8.84
C GLY A 130 -4.99 -6.46 -9.51
N ASN A 131 -4.44 -5.51 -10.26
CA ASN A 131 -3.16 -5.64 -10.95
C ASN A 131 -1.99 -5.01 -10.19
N PHE A 132 -2.22 -4.45 -9.00
CA PHE A 132 -1.18 -3.83 -8.19
C PHE A 132 -0.73 -4.76 -7.06
N THR A 133 0.57 -4.85 -6.87
CA THR A 133 1.18 -5.66 -5.80
C THR A 133 2.21 -4.85 -5.06
N ASP A 134 2.16 -4.89 -3.73
CA ASP A 134 3.03 -4.10 -2.85
C ASP A 134 3.69 -4.94 -1.77
N LEU A 135 4.88 -4.53 -1.33
CA LEU A 135 5.58 -5.07 -0.17
C LEU A 135 4.97 -4.46 1.08
N CYS A 136 4.28 -5.27 1.88
CA CYS A 136 3.58 -4.78 3.05
C CYS A 136 3.33 -5.89 4.07
N ALA A 137 3.45 -5.57 5.36
CA ALA A 137 3.07 -6.47 6.46
C ALA A 137 1.55 -6.51 6.69
N GLY A 138 0.87 -5.40 6.37
CA GLY A 138 -0.55 -5.16 6.64
C GLY A 138 -0.85 -4.96 8.13
N PRO A 139 -2.06 -5.31 8.60
CA PRO A 139 -3.16 -5.89 7.83
C PRO A 139 -3.86 -4.88 6.92
N HIS A 140 -4.65 -5.39 5.97
CA HIS A 140 -5.51 -4.62 5.09
C HIS A 140 -6.99 -4.96 5.27
N LEU A 141 -7.86 -4.08 4.76
CA LEU A 141 -9.28 -4.34 4.65
C LEU A 141 -9.54 -5.55 3.74
N PRO A 142 -10.67 -6.27 3.90
CA PRO A 142 -10.98 -7.41 3.03
C PRO A 142 -11.15 -7.04 1.55
N SER A 143 -11.68 -5.85 1.26
CA SER A 143 -11.94 -5.37 -0.10
C SER A 143 -11.79 -3.86 -0.22
N THR A 144 -11.39 -3.38 -1.39
CA THR A 144 -11.38 -1.94 -1.72
C THR A 144 -12.77 -1.32 -1.57
N SER A 145 -13.84 -2.10 -1.72
CA SER A 145 -15.22 -1.66 -1.53
C SER A 145 -15.54 -1.23 -0.09
N ASN A 146 -14.75 -1.63 0.89
CA ASN A 146 -14.90 -1.21 2.29
C ASN A 146 -14.37 0.21 2.53
N ILE A 147 -13.60 0.78 1.59
CA ILE A 147 -13.13 2.16 1.64
C ILE A 147 -14.26 3.08 1.16
N LYS A 148 -15.02 3.65 2.11
CA LYS A 148 -16.23 4.44 1.80
C LYS A 148 -15.97 5.92 1.56
N ALA A 149 -14.97 6.49 2.22
CA ALA A 149 -14.66 7.91 2.14
C ALA A 149 -13.16 8.13 2.26
N PHE A 150 -12.63 8.98 1.41
CA PHE A 150 -11.24 9.42 1.41
C PHE A 150 -11.13 10.78 0.70
N LYS A 151 -10.04 11.49 0.98
CA LYS A 151 -9.69 12.77 0.36
C LYS A 151 -8.17 12.88 0.32
N LEU A 152 -7.62 13.27 -0.82
CA LEU A 152 -6.23 13.66 -0.96
C LEU A 152 -6.10 15.14 -0.63
N MET A 153 -5.12 15.47 0.22
CA MET A 153 -5.01 16.80 0.82
C MET A 153 -4.01 17.67 0.08
N THR A 154 -2.75 17.27 0.10
CA THR A 154 -1.62 18.07 -0.38
C THR A 154 -0.57 17.17 -1.02
N LEU A 155 0.18 17.74 -1.95
CA LEU A 155 1.43 17.17 -2.44
C LEU A 155 2.59 17.76 -1.63
N ALA A 156 3.58 16.93 -1.34
CA ALA A 156 4.82 17.35 -0.70
C ALA A 156 5.99 16.62 -1.36
N GLY A 157 7.14 17.30 -1.45
CA GLY A 157 8.39 16.65 -1.83
C GLY A 157 8.91 15.83 -0.65
N ALA A 158 9.36 14.62 -0.93
CA ALA A 158 10.03 13.75 0.03
C ALA A 158 11.36 13.28 -0.55
N TYR A 159 12.38 13.25 0.30
CA TYR A 159 13.68 12.66 -0.03
C TYR A 159 13.71 11.22 0.45
N TRP A 160 14.26 10.32 -0.37
CA TRP A 160 14.36 8.91 0.00
C TRP A 160 15.20 8.74 1.27
N ARG A 161 14.65 8.05 2.28
CA ARG A 161 15.23 7.94 3.64
C ARG A 161 15.60 9.28 4.30
N GLY A 162 15.01 10.39 3.85
CA GLY A 162 15.37 11.73 4.32
C GLY A 162 16.77 12.19 3.91
N SER A 163 17.40 11.54 2.93
CA SER A 163 18.69 11.94 2.38
C SER A 163 18.49 12.82 1.15
N GLU A 164 18.91 14.09 1.22
CA GLU A 164 18.98 15.00 0.07
C GLU A 164 20.08 14.61 -0.95
N LYS A 165 20.83 13.54 -0.66
CA LYS A 165 21.95 13.03 -1.47
C LYS A 165 21.73 11.59 -1.88
#